data_AF-W4FRP1-F1
#
_entry.id   AF-W4FRP1-F1
#
_cell.length_a   1.000
_cell.length_b   1.000
_cell.length_c   1.000
_cell.angle_alpha   90.00
_cell.angle_beta   90.00
_cell.angle_gamma   90.00
#
_symmetry.space_group_name_H-M   'P 1'
#
loop_
_entity.id
_entity.type
_entity.pdbx_description
1 polymer ?
#
loop_
_entity_poly.entity_id
_entity_poly.type
_entity_poly.pdbx_seq_one_letter_code
_entity_poly.pdbx_strand_id
1 'polypeptide(L)'
;MTACGGSLIAPNVVLTAAHCIGQGDDYVAIGSHYNNGTKDGEQIKVKQAIKHPKNNAKTNAYDIGVLILECDSKFPVVEVSFDTVAADTPTVVRGWGTTGSEGSMSKVLLEVGLDTVNQEQCTKWMANGSDVAVDASMLCSGGKEGEDACQGDSGGPLTVETSGSVKLVGVVSWGIGCAEQNKPGVYSRISMARDFIEPYLKKSPTSAPGTTTVPGPTKPTTMPNATTMRPTTASPKPGCATCGVCYYPGADYCLDDFCKDDCEYYSHKHGTLWCGN
;
A
#
# COMPACT_ATOMS: atom_id res chain seq x y z
N MET A 1 -1.13 10.88 -11.69
CA MET A 1 0.20 10.74 -11.07
C MET A 1 -0.02 10.11 -9.71
N THR A 2 0.85 9.21 -9.27
CA THR A 2 0.80 8.67 -7.92
C THR A 2 1.16 9.76 -6.93
N ALA A 3 0.25 10.10 -6.00
CA ALA A 3 0.46 11.17 -5.02
C ALA A 3 1.20 10.69 -3.76
N CYS A 4 1.08 9.41 -3.44
CA CYS A 4 1.68 8.75 -2.27
C CYS A 4 1.97 7.28 -2.57
N GLY A 5 2.94 6.71 -1.84
CA GLY A 5 3.18 5.28 -1.72
C GLY A 5 2.31 4.59 -0.66
N GLY A 6 2.60 3.31 -0.46
CA GLY A 6 1.95 2.45 0.53
C GLY A 6 2.68 1.13 0.69
N SER A 7 2.31 0.36 1.71
CA SER A 7 2.89 -0.95 2.05
C SER A 7 1.79 -2.00 2.14
N LEU A 8 1.85 -3.09 1.37
CA LEU A 8 0.89 -4.19 1.47
C LEU A 8 1.15 -5.00 2.75
N ILE A 9 0.27 -4.90 3.75
CA ILE A 9 0.45 -5.49 5.10
C ILE A 9 -0.45 -6.70 5.37
N ALA A 10 -1.52 -6.85 4.59
CA ALA A 10 -2.32 -8.07 4.46
C ALA A 10 -2.76 -8.17 2.98
N PRO A 11 -3.20 -9.35 2.49
CA PRO A 11 -3.47 -9.54 1.06
C PRO A 11 -4.36 -8.47 0.42
N ASN A 12 -5.37 -7.97 1.13
CA ASN A 12 -6.23 -6.88 0.66
C ASN A 12 -6.10 -5.59 1.51
N VAL A 13 -4.98 -5.35 2.19
CA VAL A 13 -4.79 -4.16 3.05
C VAL A 13 -3.44 -3.50 2.80
N VAL A 14 -3.48 -2.21 2.47
CA VAL A 14 -2.31 -1.35 2.28
C VAL A 14 -2.24 -0.31 3.40
N LEU A 15 -1.12 -0.26 4.11
CA LEU A 15 -0.79 0.81 5.07
C LEU A 15 -0.19 2.00 4.31
N THR A 16 -0.63 3.22 4.64
CA THR A 16 -0.14 4.47 4.05
C THR A 16 -0.25 5.61 5.08
N ALA A 17 0.07 6.85 4.71
CA ALA A 17 -0.07 8.01 5.60
C ALA A 17 -1.53 8.50 5.61
N ALA A 18 -1.97 9.10 6.72
CA ALA A 18 -3.33 9.63 6.82
C ALA A 18 -3.54 10.83 5.88
N HIS A 19 -2.52 11.64 5.62
CA HIS A 19 -2.60 12.79 4.71
C HIS A 19 -2.82 12.39 3.24
N CYS A 20 -2.46 11.16 2.84
CA CYS A 20 -2.66 10.62 1.49
C CYS A 20 -4.12 10.28 1.16
N ILE A 21 -4.91 9.90 2.18
CA ILE A 21 -6.32 9.53 2.01
C ILE A 21 -7.15 10.76 1.64
N GLY A 22 -7.89 10.70 0.53
CA GLY A 22 -8.60 11.81 -0.10
C GLY A 22 -7.83 12.53 -1.21
N GLN A 23 -6.71 11.98 -1.71
CA GLN A 23 -5.89 12.57 -2.78
C GLN A 23 -5.92 11.78 -4.11
N GLY A 24 -7.02 11.09 -4.40
CA GLY A 24 -7.16 10.26 -5.61
C GLY A 24 -6.86 8.78 -5.35
N ASP A 25 -7.19 8.32 -4.15
CA ASP A 25 -7.06 6.95 -3.62
C ASP A 25 -8.11 5.97 -4.18
N ASP A 26 -8.53 6.14 -5.44
CA ASP A 26 -9.43 5.20 -6.13
C ASP A 26 -8.76 3.83 -6.39
N TYR A 27 -7.45 3.79 -6.66
CA TYR A 27 -6.71 2.56 -6.99
C TYR A 27 -5.34 2.54 -6.32
N VAL A 28 -4.89 1.34 -5.93
CA VAL A 28 -3.49 1.10 -5.55
C VAL A 28 -2.82 0.24 -6.63
N ALA A 29 -1.64 0.66 -7.07
CA ALA A 29 -0.75 -0.16 -7.87
C ALA A 29 0.21 -0.94 -6.96
N ILE A 30 0.28 -2.26 -7.11
CA ILE A 30 0.99 -3.18 -6.21
C ILE A 30 2.01 -3.98 -7.01
N GLY A 31 3.23 -4.14 -6.49
CA GLY A 31 4.30 -4.87 -7.17
C GLY A 31 4.80 -4.22 -8.48
N SER A 32 4.45 -2.94 -8.70
CA SER A 32 4.96 -2.14 -9.81
C SER A 32 6.36 -1.60 -9.49
N HIS A 33 7.24 -1.52 -10.49
CA HIS A 33 8.52 -0.81 -10.42
C HIS A 33 8.41 0.62 -10.97
N TYR A 34 7.39 0.96 -11.76
CA TYR A 34 7.28 2.26 -12.43
C TYR A 34 6.26 3.21 -11.78
N ASN A 35 6.61 4.50 -11.69
CA ASN A 35 5.77 5.52 -11.02
C ASN A 35 4.41 5.82 -11.67
N ASN A 36 4.08 5.16 -12.79
CA ASN A 36 2.78 5.25 -13.45
C ASN A 36 1.83 4.10 -13.07
N GLY A 37 2.28 3.11 -12.31
CA GLY A 37 1.47 2.00 -11.77
C GLY A 37 0.71 1.15 -12.79
N THR A 38 1.04 1.26 -14.09
CA THR A 38 0.25 0.72 -15.22
C THR A 38 1.09 -0.10 -16.20
N LYS A 39 2.42 -0.16 -16.01
CA LYS A 39 3.34 -0.94 -16.86
C LYS A 39 3.53 -2.38 -16.37
N ASP A 40 3.40 -2.59 -15.08
CA ASP A 40 3.76 -3.79 -14.35
C ASP A 40 3.04 -3.81 -12.99
N GLY A 41 3.20 -4.91 -12.25
CA GLY A 41 2.47 -5.13 -11.00
C GLY A 41 1.02 -5.56 -11.25
N GLU A 42 0.11 -4.99 -10.46
CA GLU A 42 -1.34 -5.01 -10.68
C GLU A 42 -1.99 -3.76 -10.11
N GLN A 43 -3.20 -3.44 -10.56
CA GLN A 43 -4.03 -2.42 -9.93
C GLN A 43 -5.22 -3.06 -9.25
N ILE A 44 -5.52 -2.65 -8.02
CA ILE A 44 -6.73 -3.04 -7.30
C ILE A 44 -7.42 -1.78 -6.80
N LYS A 45 -8.73 -1.68 -7.00
CA LYS A 45 -9.52 -0.55 -6.51
C LYS A 45 -9.65 -0.59 -4.98
N VAL A 46 -9.63 0.58 -4.38
CA VAL A 46 -9.86 0.78 -2.95
C VAL A 46 -11.35 0.70 -2.66
N LYS A 47 -11.70 -0.19 -1.74
CA LYS A 47 -13.04 -0.38 -1.18
C LYS A 47 -13.39 0.68 -0.14
N GLN A 48 -12.41 1.01 0.68
CA GLN A 48 -12.55 1.85 1.87
C GLN A 48 -11.20 2.39 2.30
N ALA A 49 -11.11 3.69 2.55
CA ALA A 49 -9.94 4.32 3.15
C ALA A 49 -10.25 4.74 4.60
N ILE A 50 -9.32 4.47 5.53
CA ILE A 50 -9.53 4.70 6.98
C ILE A 50 -8.29 5.40 7.54
N LYS A 51 -8.44 6.65 8.00
CA LYS A 51 -7.39 7.36 8.75
C LYS A 51 -7.36 6.88 10.21
N HIS A 52 -6.19 6.86 10.84
CA HIS A 52 -6.05 6.51 12.25
C HIS A 52 -6.90 7.45 13.14
N PRO A 53 -7.67 6.95 14.12
CA PRO A 53 -8.67 7.77 14.85
C PRO A 53 -8.05 8.84 15.77
N LYS A 54 -6.75 8.74 16.08
CA LYS A 54 -5.98 9.79 16.79
C LYS A 54 -5.18 10.71 15.83
N ASN A 55 -5.40 10.62 14.51
CA ASN A 55 -4.67 11.44 13.54
C ASN A 55 -4.93 12.94 13.77
N ASN A 56 -3.87 13.76 13.75
CA ASN A 56 -3.98 15.21 13.82
C ASN A 56 -3.18 15.86 12.70
N ALA A 57 -3.88 16.24 11.61
CA ALA A 57 -3.29 16.91 10.44
C ALA A 57 -2.71 18.32 10.71
N LYS A 58 -2.79 18.85 11.95
CA LYS A 58 -2.06 20.07 12.36
C LYS A 58 -0.70 19.80 12.99
N THR A 59 -0.46 18.57 13.48
CA THR A 59 0.78 18.20 14.17
C THR A 59 1.41 16.93 13.61
N ASN A 60 0.87 16.40 12.49
CA ASN A 60 1.21 15.11 11.87
C ASN A 60 1.20 13.90 12.84
N ALA A 61 0.62 14.05 14.03
CA ALA A 61 0.56 13.00 15.03
C ALA A 61 -0.34 11.85 14.54
N TYR A 62 0.13 10.62 14.68
CA TYR A 62 -0.48 9.42 14.10
C TYR A 62 -0.91 9.60 12.63
N ASP A 63 0.00 10.09 11.78
CA ASP A 63 -0.22 10.18 10.33
C ASP A 63 -0.10 8.81 9.67
N ILE A 64 -1.10 7.96 9.93
CA ILE A 64 -1.25 6.60 9.41
C ILE A 64 -2.69 6.40 8.95
N GLY A 65 -2.87 5.69 7.85
CA GLY A 65 -4.16 5.17 7.41
C GLY A 65 -4.02 3.80 6.76
N VAL A 66 -5.15 3.12 6.58
CA VAL A 66 -5.23 1.90 5.76
C VAL A 66 -6.17 2.09 4.59
N LEU A 67 -5.80 1.50 3.45
CA LEU A 67 -6.65 1.29 2.29
C LEU A 67 -7.04 -0.19 2.27
N ILE A 68 -8.33 -0.46 2.38
CA ILE A 68 -8.90 -1.79 2.19
C ILE A 68 -9.17 -1.96 0.70
N LEU A 69 -8.56 -2.98 0.10
CA LEU A 69 -8.72 -3.33 -1.31
C LEU A 69 -9.92 -4.26 -1.49
N GLU A 70 -10.47 -4.28 -2.71
CA GLU A 70 -11.67 -5.08 -3.00
C GLU A 70 -11.40 -6.57 -3.22
N CYS A 71 -10.17 -6.93 -3.61
CA CYS A 71 -9.68 -8.29 -3.76
C CYS A 71 -8.34 -8.49 -3.02
N ASP A 72 -7.98 -9.75 -2.73
CA ASP A 72 -6.63 -10.13 -2.29
C ASP A 72 -5.63 -9.89 -3.45
N SER A 73 -4.48 -9.29 -3.15
CA SER A 73 -3.34 -9.14 -4.07
C SER A 73 -2.54 -10.43 -4.19
N LYS A 74 -1.94 -10.67 -5.37
CA LYS A 74 -1.04 -11.80 -5.60
C LYS A 74 0.40 -11.57 -5.12
N PHE A 75 0.73 -10.35 -4.69
CA PHE A 75 2.08 -10.00 -4.24
C PHE A 75 2.28 -10.33 -2.76
N PRO A 76 3.52 -10.64 -2.33
CA PRO A 76 3.82 -10.91 -0.93
C PRO A 76 3.60 -9.66 -0.07
N VAL A 77 3.05 -9.86 1.12
CA VAL A 77 2.88 -8.82 2.14
C VAL A 77 4.21 -8.57 2.87
N VAL A 78 4.45 -7.35 3.34
CA VAL A 78 5.58 -7.03 4.23
C VAL A 78 5.23 -7.40 5.69
N GLU A 79 6.19 -7.95 6.43
CA GLU A 79 6.00 -8.19 7.86
C GLU A 79 5.93 -6.85 8.61
N VAL A 80 4.89 -6.64 9.41
CA VAL A 80 4.78 -5.44 10.25
C VAL A 80 5.36 -5.72 11.64
N SER A 81 6.39 -4.96 12.03
CA SER A 81 6.92 -5.01 13.39
C SER A 81 6.27 -3.94 14.27
N PHE A 82 5.90 -4.34 15.48
CA PHE A 82 5.48 -3.44 16.57
C PHE A 82 6.57 -3.29 17.63
N ASP A 83 7.81 -3.66 17.32
CA ASP A 83 8.94 -3.54 18.22
C ASP A 83 9.41 -2.08 18.35
N THR A 84 10.20 -1.80 19.38
CA THR A 84 10.83 -0.48 19.52
C THR A 84 12.10 -0.44 18.70
N VAL A 85 12.09 0.31 17.60
CA VAL A 85 13.32 0.66 16.87
C VAL A 85 14.15 1.60 17.73
N ALA A 86 15.44 1.28 17.89
CA ALA A 86 16.40 2.10 18.64
C ALA A 86 16.85 3.32 17.82
N ALA A 87 17.76 4.12 18.37
CA ALA A 87 18.61 4.99 17.57
C ALA A 87 19.67 4.16 16.85
N ASP A 88 20.32 4.75 15.84
CA ASP A 88 21.45 4.18 15.09
C ASP A 88 21.14 2.78 14.51
N THR A 89 19.86 2.53 14.21
CA THR A 89 19.39 1.27 13.61
C THR A 89 19.32 1.46 12.09
N PRO A 90 20.02 0.62 11.29
CA PRO A 90 19.92 0.67 9.84
C PRO A 90 18.49 0.40 9.36
N THR A 91 18.02 1.25 8.46
CA THR A 91 16.70 1.20 7.83
C THR A 91 16.82 1.43 6.33
N VAL A 92 15.81 1.01 5.57
CA VAL A 92 15.67 1.32 4.14
C VAL A 92 14.31 1.95 3.90
N VAL A 93 14.29 3.09 3.22
CA VAL A 93 13.08 3.75 2.68
C VAL A 93 13.03 3.56 1.16
N ARG A 94 11.82 3.44 0.61
CA ARG A 94 11.61 3.18 -0.83
C ARG A 94 10.47 4.00 -1.41
N GLY A 95 10.63 4.44 -2.65
CA GLY A 95 9.57 5.17 -3.37
C GLY A 95 9.97 5.74 -4.73
N TRP A 96 9.19 6.72 -5.19
CA TRP A 96 9.28 7.33 -6.51
C TRP A 96 9.37 8.86 -6.45
N GLY A 97 9.68 9.41 -5.28
CA GLY A 97 9.72 10.84 -5.00
C GLY A 97 10.74 11.61 -5.85
N THR A 98 10.74 12.92 -5.68
CA THR A 98 11.68 13.81 -6.36
C THR A 98 13.11 13.52 -5.89
N THR A 99 14.07 13.39 -6.81
CA THR A 99 15.46 13.09 -6.47
C THR A 99 16.21 14.35 -5.99
N GLY A 100 15.68 15.00 -4.95
CA GLY A 100 16.04 16.34 -4.47
C GLY A 100 14.85 17.32 -4.48
N SER A 101 14.99 18.45 -3.77
CA SER A 101 13.90 19.39 -3.46
C SER A 101 13.26 20.09 -4.67
N GLU A 102 14.00 20.24 -5.77
CA GLU A 102 13.49 20.75 -7.07
C GLU A 102 13.54 19.66 -8.17
N GLY A 103 13.73 18.39 -7.78
CA GLY A 103 13.89 17.26 -8.70
C GLY A 103 12.58 16.85 -9.37
N SER A 104 12.67 16.12 -10.48
CA SER A 104 11.52 15.37 -11.01
C SER A 104 11.32 14.06 -10.22
N MET A 105 10.07 13.65 -10.01
CA MET A 105 9.76 12.31 -9.48
C MET A 105 10.45 11.22 -10.30
N SER A 106 11.08 10.26 -9.62
CA SER A 106 11.72 9.12 -10.29
C SER A 106 10.71 8.31 -11.10
N LYS A 107 11.08 7.91 -12.32
CA LYS A 107 10.25 7.04 -13.17
C LYS A 107 10.25 5.58 -12.73
N VAL A 108 11.19 5.20 -11.87
CA VAL A 108 11.46 3.84 -11.37
C VAL A 108 11.58 3.84 -9.85
N LEU A 109 11.28 2.73 -9.20
CA LEU A 109 11.39 2.59 -7.75
C LEU A 109 12.86 2.77 -7.35
N LEU A 110 13.11 3.67 -6.40
CA LEU A 110 14.40 3.89 -5.76
C LEU A 110 14.34 3.44 -4.30
N GLU A 111 15.51 3.16 -3.73
CA GLU A 111 15.70 2.87 -2.32
C GLU A 111 16.95 3.60 -1.80
N VAL A 112 16.95 3.98 -0.52
CA VAL A 112 18.11 4.54 0.17
C VAL A 112 18.18 3.99 1.60
N GLY A 113 19.40 3.62 2.01
CA GLY A 113 19.68 3.20 3.38
C GLY A 113 19.89 4.40 4.29
N LEU A 114 19.23 4.42 5.45
CA LEU A 114 19.23 5.50 6.43
C LEU A 114 19.41 4.92 7.84
N ASP A 115 20.05 5.65 8.76
CA ASP A 115 20.10 5.28 10.18
C ASP A 115 19.07 6.06 11.00
N THR A 116 18.40 5.38 11.94
CA THR A 116 17.40 6.04 12.81
C THR A 116 18.01 7.04 13.78
N VAL A 117 17.37 8.20 13.92
CA VAL A 117 17.83 9.27 14.81
C VAL A 117 17.17 9.17 16.18
N ASN A 118 17.94 9.41 17.24
CA ASN A 118 17.42 9.52 18.61
C ASN A 118 16.30 10.58 18.69
N GLN A 119 15.19 10.26 19.38
CA GLN A 119 14.01 11.12 19.48
C GLN A 119 14.33 12.56 19.95
N GLU A 120 15.15 12.71 21.00
CA GLU A 120 15.51 14.02 21.54
C GLU A 120 16.37 14.82 20.54
N GLN A 121 17.28 14.14 19.84
CA GLN A 121 18.13 14.74 18.83
C GLN A 121 17.33 15.17 17.59
N CYS A 122 16.40 14.33 17.12
CA CYS A 122 15.50 14.71 16.03
C CYS A 122 14.61 15.89 16.43
N THR A 123 14.03 15.88 17.64
CA THR A 123 13.21 16.99 18.13
C THR A 123 13.98 18.32 18.15
N LYS A 124 15.26 18.30 18.59
CA LYS A 124 16.15 19.47 18.56
C LYS A 124 16.47 19.94 17.15
N TRP A 125 16.69 19.02 16.22
CA TRP A 125 17.00 19.34 14.82
C TRP A 125 15.78 19.93 14.09
N MET A 126 14.63 19.27 14.14
CA MET A 126 13.42 19.68 13.40
C MET A 126 12.80 20.97 13.95
N ALA A 127 13.05 21.34 15.22
CA ALA A 127 12.64 22.61 15.80
C ALA A 127 13.29 23.84 15.12
N ASN A 128 14.37 23.68 14.35
CA ASN A 128 15.01 24.74 13.59
C ASN A 128 14.58 24.73 12.10
N GLY A 129 13.28 24.67 11.85
CA GLY A 129 12.72 24.70 10.49
C GLY A 129 11.27 24.26 10.34
N SER A 130 10.60 23.79 11.40
CA SER A 130 9.17 23.46 11.40
C SER A 130 8.48 23.89 12.70
N ASP A 131 7.26 24.41 12.59
CA ASP A 131 6.36 24.64 13.74
C ASP A 131 5.77 23.33 14.30
N VAL A 132 5.93 22.21 13.59
CA VAL A 132 5.47 20.87 14.01
C VAL A 132 6.56 20.19 14.85
N ALA A 133 6.28 19.98 16.13
CA ALA A 133 7.15 19.22 17.02
C ALA A 133 7.05 17.70 16.75
N VAL A 134 8.20 17.01 16.74
CA VAL A 134 8.29 15.56 16.58
C VAL A 134 7.88 14.86 17.89
N ASP A 135 6.67 14.29 17.92
CA ASP A 135 6.13 13.62 19.11
C ASP A 135 6.41 12.10 19.15
N ALA A 136 5.98 11.44 20.23
CA ALA A 136 6.23 10.01 20.44
C ALA A 136 5.54 9.09 19.41
N SER A 137 4.51 9.55 18.69
CA SER A 137 3.89 8.81 17.58
C SER A 137 4.73 8.84 16.28
N MET A 138 5.88 9.52 16.30
CA MET A 138 6.82 9.62 15.20
C MET A 138 8.17 8.98 15.54
N LEU A 139 8.96 8.71 14.50
CA LEU A 139 10.40 8.43 14.55
C LEU A 139 11.07 9.13 13.37
N CYS A 140 12.40 9.28 13.41
CA CYS A 140 13.14 9.92 12.33
C CYS A 140 14.26 9.01 11.83
N SER A 141 14.63 9.14 10.55
CA SER A 141 15.74 8.41 9.94
C SER A 141 16.45 9.27 8.90
N GLY A 142 17.77 9.11 8.76
CA GLY A 142 18.59 9.91 7.84
C GLY A 142 19.11 11.21 8.47
N GLY A 143 19.17 12.29 7.68
CA GLY A 143 19.72 13.58 8.13
C GLY A 143 21.24 13.67 8.04
N LYS A 144 21.89 12.74 7.34
CA LYS A 144 23.21 12.94 6.76
C LYS A 144 23.03 13.64 5.40
N GLU A 145 24.03 14.40 4.98
CA GLU A 145 23.99 15.09 3.68
C GLU A 145 23.96 14.07 2.53
N GLY A 146 22.97 14.17 1.65
CA GLY A 146 22.76 13.24 0.52
C GLY A 146 21.90 12.00 0.81
N GLU A 147 21.42 11.80 2.04
CA GLU A 147 20.69 10.58 2.47
C GLU A 147 19.31 10.91 3.12
N ASP A 148 18.22 10.82 2.34
CA ASP A 148 16.84 11.07 2.83
C ASP A 148 15.73 10.55 1.87
N ALA A 149 14.49 10.52 2.36
CA ALA A 149 13.27 10.42 1.54
C ALA A 149 12.82 11.81 1.06
N CYS A 150 11.99 11.91 0.00
CA CYS A 150 11.62 13.21 -0.56
C CYS A 150 10.16 13.29 -1.06
N GLN A 151 9.83 14.37 -1.77
CA GLN A 151 8.45 14.72 -2.13
C GLN A 151 7.85 13.68 -3.07
N GLY A 152 6.77 13.04 -2.64
CA GLY A 152 6.12 11.92 -3.35
C GLY A 152 6.42 10.53 -2.79
N ASP A 153 7.33 10.40 -1.82
CA ASP A 153 7.54 9.15 -1.06
C ASP A 153 6.54 9.00 0.10
N SER A 154 5.75 10.03 0.41
CA SER A 154 4.67 10.04 1.42
C SER A 154 3.84 8.75 1.44
N GLY A 155 3.58 8.21 2.62
CA GLY A 155 2.89 6.93 2.78
C GLY A 155 3.72 5.69 2.45
N GLY A 156 4.92 5.85 1.87
CA GLY A 156 5.85 4.78 1.55
C GLY A 156 6.46 4.08 2.76
N PRO A 157 7.07 2.90 2.54
CA PRO A 157 7.64 2.07 3.61
C PRO A 157 8.94 2.63 4.18
N LEU A 158 9.06 2.63 5.51
CA LEU A 158 10.36 2.54 6.19
C LEU A 158 10.50 1.15 6.82
N THR A 159 11.58 0.46 6.45
CA THR A 159 11.84 -0.94 6.83
C THR A 159 13.14 -1.09 7.60
N VAL A 160 13.19 -2.04 8.54
CA VAL A 160 14.44 -2.61 9.08
C VAL A 160 14.67 -3.94 8.37
N GLU A 161 15.89 -4.17 7.90
CA GLU A 161 16.26 -5.39 7.17
C GLU A 161 17.39 -6.11 7.91
N THR A 162 17.21 -7.41 8.20
CA THR A 162 18.19 -8.21 8.95
C THR A 162 18.09 -9.67 8.55
N SER A 163 19.22 -10.24 8.13
CA SER A 163 19.36 -11.67 7.77
C SER A 163 18.31 -12.18 6.76
N GLY A 164 17.82 -11.31 5.86
CA GLY A 164 16.80 -11.64 4.85
C GLY A 164 15.35 -11.47 5.31
N SER A 165 15.10 -11.07 6.56
CA SER A 165 13.79 -10.56 7.00
C SER A 165 13.71 -9.06 6.73
N VAL A 166 12.62 -8.62 6.11
CA VAL A 166 12.28 -7.21 5.86
C VAL A 166 11.04 -6.88 6.69
N LYS A 167 11.18 -5.95 7.64
CA LYS A 167 10.10 -5.57 8.57
C LYS A 167 9.75 -4.10 8.44
N LEU A 168 8.48 -3.82 8.19
CA LEU A 168 7.94 -2.46 8.19
C LEU A 168 7.86 -1.92 9.62
N VAL A 169 8.49 -0.77 9.85
CA VAL A 169 8.58 -0.12 11.17
C VAL A 169 8.08 1.34 11.18
N GLY A 170 8.00 1.96 10.00
CA GLY A 170 7.53 3.33 9.84
C GLY A 170 6.85 3.56 8.49
N VAL A 171 6.14 4.68 8.41
CA VAL A 171 5.46 5.18 7.21
C VAL A 171 5.93 6.60 6.95
N VAL A 172 6.39 6.92 5.74
CA VAL A 172 6.85 8.28 5.38
C VAL A 172 5.74 9.30 5.63
N SER A 173 6.01 10.36 6.39
CA SER A 173 5.00 11.35 6.78
C SER A 173 5.37 12.78 6.38
N TRP A 174 6.52 13.32 6.82
CA TRP A 174 6.96 14.68 6.48
C TRP A 174 8.47 14.88 6.66
N GLY A 175 8.99 16.04 6.26
CA GLY A 175 10.41 16.41 6.39
C GLY A 175 10.61 17.93 6.21
N ILE A 176 11.86 18.40 6.27
CA ILE A 176 12.23 19.80 5.99
C ILE A 176 13.30 19.79 4.89
N GLY A 177 12.93 20.25 3.69
CA GLY A 177 13.77 20.04 2.51
C GLY A 177 13.83 18.56 2.12
N CYS A 178 14.95 18.12 1.54
CA CYS A 178 15.30 16.72 1.32
C CYS A 178 16.82 16.57 1.34
N ALA A 179 17.35 15.52 1.99
CA ALA A 179 18.77 15.14 1.95
C ALA A 179 19.75 16.19 2.52
N GLU A 180 19.27 17.06 3.40
CA GLU A 180 20.04 18.10 4.06
C GLU A 180 20.64 17.64 5.40
N GLN A 181 21.86 18.10 5.72
CA GLN A 181 22.52 17.74 6.98
C GLN A 181 21.72 18.21 8.20
N ASN A 182 21.54 17.32 9.18
CA ASN A 182 20.73 17.53 10.38
C ASN A 182 19.23 17.75 10.11
N LYS A 183 18.70 17.35 8.96
CA LYS A 183 17.25 17.37 8.65
C LYS A 183 16.78 15.97 8.21
N PRO A 184 16.53 15.04 9.15
CA PRO A 184 16.03 13.71 8.81
C PRO A 184 14.57 13.74 8.38
N GLY A 185 14.18 12.84 7.47
CA GLY A 185 12.78 12.50 7.24
C GLY A 185 12.09 12.01 8.52
N VAL A 186 10.81 12.35 8.66
CA VAL A 186 9.96 12.00 9.81
C VAL A 186 8.89 11.03 9.37
N TYR A 187 8.77 9.95 10.14
CA TYR A 187 8.00 8.77 9.83
C TYR A 187 7.03 8.48 10.98
N SER A 188 5.80 8.07 10.66
CA SER A 188 4.85 7.63 11.68
C SER A 188 5.30 6.29 12.27
N ARG A 189 5.44 6.22 13.60
CA ARG A 189 5.99 5.09 14.35
C ARG A 189 4.95 3.98 14.51
N ILE A 190 5.11 2.87 13.77
CA ILE A 190 4.10 1.80 13.70
C ILE A 190 3.81 1.15 15.06
N SER A 191 4.82 0.98 15.91
CA SER A 191 4.65 0.43 17.26
C SER A 191 3.71 1.23 18.16
N MET A 192 3.52 2.53 17.92
CA MET A 192 2.55 3.37 18.65
C MET A 192 1.12 3.29 18.09
N ALA A 193 0.96 2.77 16.86
CA ALA A 193 -0.33 2.59 16.20
C ALA A 193 -0.78 1.11 16.19
N ARG A 194 -0.17 0.25 17.02
CA ARG A 194 -0.46 -1.18 17.09
C ARG A 194 -1.95 -1.50 17.20
N ASP A 195 -2.66 -0.84 18.11
CA ASP A 195 -4.10 -1.04 18.36
C ASP A 195 -4.96 -0.79 17.11
N PHE A 196 -4.50 0.07 16.20
CA PHE A 196 -5.16 0.36 14.93
C PHE A 196 -4.74 -0.61 13.81
N ILE A 197 -3.46 -1.00 13.75
CA ILE A 197 -2.92 -1.80 12.63
C ILE A 197 -3.15 -3.30 12.82
N GLU A 198 -2.93 -3.84 14.04
CA GLU A 198 -3.00 -5.27 14.32
C GLU A 198 -4.35 -5.94 13.95
N PRO A 199 -5.53 -5.28 14.08
CA PRO A 199 -6.79 -5.83 13.61
C PRO A 199 -6.84 -6.17 12.11
N TYR A 200 -6.09 -5.46 11.27
CA TYR A 200 -6.07 -5.67 9.81
C TYR A 200 -5.06 -6.73 9.36
N LEU A 201 -4.01 -7.00 10.14
CA LEU A 201 -2.97 -8.01 9.83
C LEU A 201 -3.50 -9.45 9.93
N LYS A 202 -4.35 -9.69 10.94
CA LYS A 202 -5.11 -10.93 11.06
C LYS A 202 -6.13 -10.91 9.93
N LYS A 203 -6.04 -11.84 8.94
CA LYS A 203 -6.93 -11.93 7.77
C LYS A 203 -8.35 -11.56 8.18
N SER A 204 -8.78 -10.34 7.86
CA SER A 204 -10.04 -9.79 8.39
C SER A 204 -11.19 -10.64 7.84
N PRO A 205 -11.90 -11.43 8.67
CA PRO A 205 -12.93 -12.33 8.18
C PRO A 205 -14.04 -11.47 7.61
N THR A 206 -14.26 -11.53 6.28
CA THR A 206 -14.86 -10.49 5.43
C THR A 206 -16.02 -9.71 6.07
N SER A 207 -15.66 -8.74 6.91
CA SER A 207 -16.59 -7.92 7.68
C SER A 207 -17.15 -6.88 6.75
N ALA A 208 -18.31 -7.18 6.18
CA ALA A 208 -18.97 -6.33 5.21
C ALA A 208 -19.08 -4.89 5.75
N PRO A 209 -18.59 -3.88 5.02
CA PRO A 209 -19.01 -2.52 5.25
C PRO A 209 -20.53 -2.48 5.12
N GLY A 210 -21.21 -1.84 6.06
CA GLY A 210 -22.58 -1.39 5.82
C GLY A 210 -22.54 -0.32 4.75
N THR A 211 -22.73 -0.71 3.46
CA THR A 211 -22.80 0.16 2.26
C THR A 211 -21.47 0.88 1.90
N THR A 212 -20.95 0.95 0.65
CA THR A 212 -21.43 0.54 -0.71
C THR A 212 -20.25 0.46 -1.73
N THR A 213 -20.21 -0.55 -2.64
CA THR A 213 -19.70 -0.55 -4.08
C THR A 213 -18.41 0.18 -4.56
N VAL A 214 -17.59 -0.25 -5.56
CA VAL A 214 -17.35 -1.51 -6.35
C VAL A 214 -16.16 -1.30 -7.37
N PRO A 215 -15.48 -2.36 -7.94
CA PRO A 215 -14.17 -2.29 -8.68
C PRO A 215 -14.11 -1.86 -10.16
N GLY A 216 -12.87 -1.81 -10.73
CA GLY A 216 -12.60 -1.97 -12.18
C GLY A 216 -11.11 -1.90 -12.67
N PRO A 217 -10.35 -3.03 -12.69
CA PRO A 217 -9.05 -3.15 -13.39
C PRO A 217 -8.86 -4.46 -14.22
N THR A 218 -7.67 -4.62 -14.85
CA THR A 218 -7.26 -5.67 -15.83
C THR A 218 -5.90 -6.35 -15.44
N LYS A 219 -5.39 -7.48 -15.99
CA LYS A 219 -5.87 -8.59 -16.86
C LYS A 219 -4.80 -9.73 -16.95
N PRO A 220 -5.02 -10.95 -16.42
CA PRO A 220 -4.32 -12.18 -16.84
C PRO A 220 -4.99 -12.94 -18.00
N THR A 221 -4.47 -14.14 -18.33
CA THR A 221 -4.18 -14.44 -19.76
C THR A 221 -4.61 -15.80 -20.31
N THR A 222 -5.00 -16.79 -19.49
CA THR A 222 -5.32 -18.15 -19.97
C THR A 222 -6.52 -18.79 -19.29
N MET A 223 -7.53 -19.12 -20.11
CA MET A 223 -8.70 -19.93 -19.73
C MET A 223 -8.32 -21.41 -19.58
N PRO A 224 -8.88 -22.16 -18.60
CA PRO A 224 -8.75 -23.62 -18.52
C PRO A 224 -9.29 -24.33 -19.76
N ASN A 225 -8.66 -25.44 -20.15
CA ASN A 225 -9.11 -26.24 -21.29
C ASN A 225 -10.38 -27.03 -20.96
N ALA A 226 -11.44 -26.85 -21.74
CA ALA A 226 -12.68 -27.59 -21.62
C ALA A 226 -12.59 -29.01 -22.22
N THR A 227 -12.94 -30.03 -21.44
CA THR A 227 -12.88 -31.45 -21.83
C THR A 227 -14.26 -32.13 -21.99
N THR A 228 -15.36 -31.38 -21.86
CA THR A 228 -16.73 -31.91 -21.88
C THR A 228 -17.63 -31.08 -22.80
N MET A 229 -18.72 -31.65 -23.30
CA MET A 229 -19.67 -30.93 -24.17
C MET A 229 -20.32 -29.74 -23.46
N ARG A 230 -20.45 -28.62 -24.21
CA ARG A 230 -21.06 -27.35 -23.80
C ARG A 230 -22.41 -27.55 -23.07
N PRO A 231 -22.55 -27.09 -21.81
CA PRO A 231 -23.84 -27.04 -21.12
C PRO A 231 -24.88 -26.19 -21.86
N THR A 232 -26.14 -26.62 -21.82
CA THR A 232 -27.28 -25.92 -22.45
C THR A 232 -27.95 -24.88 -21.53
N THR A 233 -27.54 -24.79 -20.27
CA THR A 233 -28.04 -23.81 -19.28
C THR A 233 -26.95 -22.81 -18.92
N ALA A 234 -27.25 -21.51 -19.04
CA ALA A 234 -26.30 -20.41 -18.77
C ALA A 234 -26.08 -20.10 -17.27
N SER A 235 -26.67 -20.89 -16.36
CA SER A 235 -26.57 -20.69 -14.92
C SER A 235 -25.17 -21.05 -14.38
N PRO A 236 -24.58 -20.25 -13.47
CA PRO A 236 -23.35 -20.63 -12.77
C PRO A 236 -23.49 -21.90 -11.93
N LYS A 237 -22.39 -22.66 -11.85
CA LYS A 237 -22.22 -23.78 -10.93
C LYS A 237 -22.56 -23.36 -9.49
N PRO A 238 -23.26 -24.19 -8.70
CA PRO A 238 -23.36 -23.98 -7.26
C PRO A 238 -21.95 -23.90 -6.63
N GLY A 239 -21.58 -22.69 -6.19
CA GLY A 239 -20.22 -22.36 -5.73
C GLY A 239 -19.64 -21.13 -6.42
N CYS A 240 -19.74 -21.00 -7.75
CA CYS A 240 -19.14 -19.89 -8.50
C CYS A 240 -19.97 -18.59 -8.49
N ALA A 241 -21.13 -18.58 -7.83
CA ALA A 241 -22.06 -17.44 -7.80
C ALA A 241 -21.73 -16.39 -6.72
N THR A 242 -20.48 -16.34 -6.25
CA THR A 242 -19.98 -15.39 -5.25
C THR A 242 -19.47 -14.10 -5.91
N CYS A 243 -19.59 -12.97 -5.21
CA CYS A 243 -19.10 -11.68 -5.72
C CYS A 243 -17.57 -11.66 -5.82
N GLY A 244 -17.04 -11.14 -6.93
CA GLY A 244 -15.60 -10.96 -7.12
C GLY A 244 -14.89 -12.11 -7.84
N VAL A 245 -15.65 -13.00 -8.51
CA VAL A 245 -15.12 -14.21 -9.17
C VAL A 245 -15.61 -14.29 -10.61
N CYS A 246 -14.75 -14.75 -11.52
CA CYS A 246 -15.13 -14.95 -12.92
C CYS A 246 -15.59 -16.38 -13.20
N TYR A 247 -16.80 -16.61 -13.69
CA TYR A 247 -17.29 -17.94 -14.03
C TYR A 247 -17.06 -18.29 -15.51
N TYR A 248 -16.67 -19.54 -15.79
CA TYR A 248 -16.57 -20.09 -17.16
C TYR A 248 -17.57 -21.23 -17.42
N PRO A 249 -18.71 -20.95 -18.08
CA PRO A 249 -19.71 -21.98 -18.41
C PRO A 249 -19.19 -23.10 -19.33
N GLY A 250 -18.14 -22.85 -20.11
CA GLY A 250 -17.56 -23.84 -21.01
C GLY A 250 -16.77 -24.95 -20.30
N ALA A 251 -16.35 -24.74 -19.05
CA ALA A 251 -15.64 -25.72 -18.24
C ALA A 251 -16.28 -26.00 -16.87
N ASP A 252 -17.44 -25.39 -16.56
CA ASP A 252 -18.15 -25.50 -15.28
C ASP A 252 -17.23 -25.15 -14.08
N TYR A 253 -16.47 -24.05 -14.21
CA TYR A 253 -15.32 -23.70 -13.38
C TYR A 253 -15.32 -22.23 -12.93
N CYS A 254 -14.85 -21.95 -11.72
CA CYS A 254 -14.68 -20.61 -11.16
C CYS A 254 -13.21 -20.17 -11.30
N LEU A 255 -12.96 -18.97 -11.82
CA LEU A 255 -11.65 -18.38 -12.02
C LEU A 255 -11.41 -17.35 -10.91
N ASP A 256 -10.94 -17.85 -9.78
CA ASP A 256 -10.79 -17.06 -8.54
C ASP A 256 -9.62 -16.06 -8.62
N ASP A 257 -8.66 -16.28 -9.54
CA ASP A 257 -7.52 -15.39 -9.82
C ASP A 257 -7.83 -14.24 -10.81
N PHE A 258 -9.06 -14.15 -11.34
CA PHE A 258 -9.47 -13.19 -12.38
C PHE A 258 -10.31 -12.07 -11.76
N CYS A 259 -10.00 -10.81 -12.06
CA CYS A 259 -10.79 -9.65 -11.62
C CYS A 259 -11.95 -9.32 -12.60
N LYS A 260 -12.49 -8.09 -12.56
CA LYS A 260 -13.76 -7.74 -13.25
C LYS A 260 -13.62 -7.65 -14.77
N ASP A 261 -12.87 -6.66 -15.25
CA ASP A 261 -12.59 -6.45 -16.68
C ASP A 261 -11.95 -7.73 -17.30
N ASP A 262 -11.27 -8.47 -16.44
CA ASP A 262 -10.71 -9.80 -16.65
C ASP A 262 -11.70 -10.82 -17.21
N CYS A 263 -12.90 -10.83 -16.63
CA CYS A 263 -13.99 -11.70 -17.02
C CYS A 263 -14.78 -11.14 -18.21
N GLU A 264 -14.97 -9.83 -18.24
CA GLU A 264 -15.73 -9.12 -19.28
C GLU A 264 -15.04 -9.26 -20.65
N TYR A 265 -13.71 -9.13 -20.72
CA TYR A 265 -12.91 -9.35 -21.95
C TYR A 265 -13.12 -10.76 -22.55
N TYR A 266 -13.19 -11.80 -21.71
CA TYR A 266 -13.38 -13.17 -22.19
C TYR A 266 -14.85 -13.50 -22.47
N SER A 267 -15.82 -12.67 -22.05
CA SER A 267 -17.26 -12.94 -22.23
C SER A 267 -17.62 -13.12 -23.70
N HIS A 268 -17.08 -12.28 -24.59
CA HIS A 268 -17.34 -12.30 -26.02
C HIS A 268 -16.81 -13.55 -26.75
N LYS A 269 -15.78 -14.22 -26.21
CA LYS A 269 -15.08 -15.33 -26.88
C LYS A 269 -15.30 -16.69 -26.21
N HIS A 270 -15.40 -16.71 -24.88
CA HIS A 270 -15.53 -17.91 -24.06
C HIS A 270 -16.88 -17.95 -23.30
N GLY A 271 -17.69 -16.89 -23.36
CA GLY A 271 -18.96 -16.83 -22.63
C GLY A 271 -18.78 -16.74 -21.12
N THR A 272 -17.64 -16.24 -20.63
CA THR A 272 -17.41 -16.02 -19.20
C THR A 272 -18.36 -14.97 -18.64
N LEU A 273 -18.73 -15.13 -17.38
CA LEU A 273 -19.71 -14.31 -16.67
C LEU A 273 -19.09 -13.82 -15.37
N TRP A 274 -18.93 -12.50 -15.23
CA TRP A 274 -18.51 -11.91 -13.96
C TRP A 274 -19.61 -12.15 -12.92
N CYS A 275 -19.24 -12.73 -11.78
CA CYS A 275 -20.17 -12.98 -10.68
C CYS A 275 -19.97 -11.89 -9.62
N GLY A 276 -21.00 -11.08 -9.43
CA GLY A 276 -20.91 -9.77 -8.77
C GLY A 276 -21.10 -8.61 -9.77
N ASN A 277 -21.41 -7.42 -9.25
CA ASN A 277 -21.46 -6.18 -10.03
C ASN A 277 -20.19 -5.35 -9.77
#